data_AF-A0A1C0SRE0-F1
#
_entry.id   AF-A0A1C0SRE0-F1
#
_cell.length_a   1.000
_cell.length_b   1.000
_cell.length_c   1.000
_cell.angle_alpha   90.00
_cell.angle_beta   90.00
_cell.angle_gamma   90.00
#
_symmetry.space_group_name_H-M   'P 1'
#
loop_
_entity.id
_entity.type
_entity.pdbx_description
1 polymer ?
#
loop_
_entity_poly.entity_id
_entity_poly.type
_entity_poly.pdbx_seq_one_letter_code
_entity_poly.pdbx_strand_id
1 'polypeptide(L)'
;MLSADQGDQGPFWTRPIPVGQEELCPSVLDEIDFNGGRAGFRGYVLQIFDAPGARPSGILEIALNREQRRACGVYECEASGTASRREHAVLTTDPVWFAASTPQEAANVLFQTLVDRAADL
;
A
#
# COMPACT_ATOMS: atom_id res chain seq x y z
N MET A 1 33.32 -23.01 -0.03
CA MET A 1 32.22 -23.30 0.92
C MET A 1 32.06 -22.06 1.78
N LEU A 2 31.20 -21.14 1.34
CA LEU A 2 30.90 -19.90 2.05
C LEU A 2 29.53 -20.11 2.70
N SER A 3 29.52 -20.30 4.01
CA SER A 3 28.33 -20.12 4.82
C SER A 3 28.00 -18.64 4.81
N ALA A 4 27.04 -18.24 3.99
CA ALA A 4 26.40 -16.94 4.13
C ALA A 4 25.25 -17.12 5.13
N ASP A 5 25.49 -16.54 6.29
CA ASP A 5 24.59 -16.23 7.39
C ASP A 5 23.10 -16.18 7.01
N GLN A 6 22.31 -16.88 7.82
CA GLN A 6 20.86 -16.79 7.89
C GLN A 6 20.52 -15.40 8.48
N GLY A 7 20.43 -14.36 7.64
CA GLY A 7 20.38 -12.97 8.10
C GLY A 7 19.33 -12.14 7.39
N ASP A 8 18.20 -11.92 8.09
CA ASP A 8 17.32 -10.74 7.93
C ASP A 8 16.69 -10.54 6.54
N GLN A 9 15.64 -11.32 6.23
CA GLN A 9 14.68 -10.97 5.17
C GLN A 9 13.80 -9.80 5.66
N GLY A 10 14.40 -8.60 5.75
CA GLY A 10 13.65 -7.36 5.91
C GLY A 10 12.50 -7.29 4.89
N PRO A 11 11.39 -6.62 5.22
CA PRO A 11 10.13 -6.84 4.55
C PRO A 11 10.28 -6.53 3.07
N PHE A 12 9.70 -7.37 2.22
CA PHE A 12 9.86 -7.33 0.77
C PHE A 12 9.15 -6.11 0.13
N TRP A 13 9.32 -4.91 0.66
CA TRP A 13 8.72 -3.68 0.15
C TRP A 13 9.65 -2.48 0.16
N THR A 14 9.40 -1.52 -0.73
CA THR A 14 10.16 -0.26 -0.77
C THR A 14 9.85 0.64 0.43
N ARG A 15 10.72 1.62 0.68
CA ARG A 15 10.30 2.80 1.46
C ARG A 15 9.14 3.52 0.75
N PRO A 16 8.29 4.28 1.47
CA PRO A 16 7.26 5.11 0.85
C PRO A 16 7.85 6.07 -0.19
N ILE A 17 7.41 5.91 -1.44
CA ILE A 17 7.80 6.72 -2.58
C ILE A 17 6.75 7.84 -2.72
N PRO A 18 7.13 9.12 -2.65
CA PRO A 18 6.18 10.21 -2.86
C PRO A 18 5.69 10.24 -4.30
N VAL A 19 4.38 10.42 -4.47
CA VAL A 19 3.71 10.58 -5.77
C VAL A 19 2.80 11.81 -5.74
N GLY A 20 2.37 12.28 -6.91
CA GLY A 20 1.28 13.23 -7.04
C GLY A 20 0.02 12.69 -6.38
N GLN A 21 -0.79 13.55 -5.78
CA GLN A 21 -2.03 13.12 -5.15
C GLN A 21 -2.98 12.53 -6.20
N GLU A 22 -3.02 13.12 -7.39
CA GLU A 22 -3.77 12.70 -8.57
C GLU A 22 -3.33 11.35 -9.15
N GLU A 23 -2.16 10.85 -8.75
CA GLU A 23 -1.65 9.54 -9.18
C GLU A 23 -2.15 8.40 -8.28
N LEU A 24 -2.79 8.72 -7.15
CA LEU A 24 -3.40 7.72 -6.28
C LEU A 24 -4.63 7.10 -6.94
N CYS A 25 -4.94 5.87 -6.55
CA CYS A 25 -6.07 5.14 -7.07
C CYS A 25 -7.40 5.87 -6.79
N PRO A 26 -8.39 5.75 -7.69
CA PRO A 26 -9.65 6.49 -7.58
C PRO A 26 -10.37 6.27 -6.26
N SER A 27 -10.36 5.05 -5.70
CA SER A 27 -11.02 4.75 -4.44
C SER A 27 -10.45 5.53 -3.25
N VAL A 28 -9.13 5.75 -3.20
CA VAL A 28 -8.52 6.59 -2.15
C VAL A 28 -8.93 8.05 -2.35
N LEU A 29 -8.93 8.52 -3.60
CA LEU A 29 -9.30 9.89 -3.94
C LEU A 29 -10.75 10.22 -3.60
N ASP A 30 -11.68 9.33 -3.94
CA ASP A 30 -13.10 9.47 -3.64
C ASP A 30 -13.34 9.46 -2.12
N GLU A 31 -12.62 8.60 -1.39
CA GLU A 31 -12.75 8.48 0.06
C GLU A 31 -12.25 9.74 0.80
N ILE A 32 -11.10 10.31 0.39
CA ILE A 32 -10.60 11.57 0.99
C ILE A 32 -11.50 12.76 0.63
N ASP A 33 -12.11 12.77 -0.57
CA ASP A 33 -13.07 13.79 -0.97
C ASP A 33 -14.33 13.75 -0.09
N PHE A 34 -14.87 12.55 0.13
CA PHE A 34 -16.03 12.35 0.99
C PHE A 34 -15.75 12.75 2.45
N ASN A 35 -14.50 12.59 2.90
CA ASN A 35 -14.11 12.80 4.30
C ASN A 35 -13.45 14.16 4.60
N GLY A 36 -13.94 15.23 3.97
CA GLY A 36 -13.52 16.60 4.25
C GLY A 36 -12.57 17.21 3.21
N GLY A 37 -12.33 16.52 2.09
CA GLY A 37 -11.60 17.02 0.93
C GLY A 37 -10.11 16.72 0.95
N ARG A 38 -9.48 16.87 -0.22
CA ARG A 38 -8.07 16.48 -0.45
C ARG A 38 -7.01 17.43 0.13
N ALA A 39 -7.42 18.57 0.69
CA ALA A 39 -6.49 19.58 1.18
C ALA A 39 -5.56 19.03 2.27
N GLY A 40 -4.25 19.22 2.09
CA GLY A 40 -3.22 18.78 3.04
C GLY A 40 -2.80 17.31 2.94
N PHE A 41 -3.48 16.50 2.12
CA PHE A 41 -3.07 15.12 1.84
C PHE A 41 -1.95 15.06 0.80
N ARG A 42 -0.96 14.19 1.04
CA ARG A 42 0.11 13.86 0.08
C ARG A 42 0.08 12.36 -0.22
N GLY A 43 0.32 12.02 -1.48
CA GLY A 43 0.33 10.64 -1.96
C GLY A 43 1.67 9.95 -1.74
N TYR A 44 1.60 8.67 -1.38
CA TYR A 44 2.75 7.78 -1.24
C TYR A 44 2.37 6.38 -1.75
N VAL A 45 3.33 5.73 -2.41
CA VAL A 45 3.21 4.33 -2.82
C VAL A 45 4.33 3.48 -2.22
N LEU A 46 4.03 2.23 -1.90
CA LEU A 46 5.02 1.21 -1.57
C LEU A 46 4.84 0.03 -2.51
N GLN A 47 5.94 -0.45 -3.07
CA GLN A 47 5.92 -1.63 -3.93
C GLN A 47 6.33 -2.84 -3.12
N ILE A 48 5.54 -3.91 -3.19
CA ILE A 48 5.79 -5.21 -2.56
C ILE A 48 6.30 -6.17 -3.63
N PHE A 49 7.28 -7.01 -3.30
CA PHE A 49 7.94 -7.95 -4.21
C PHE A 49 7.94 -9.36 -3.62
N ASP A 50 7.67 -10.39 -4.41
CA ASP A 50 7.77 -11.77 -3.93
C ASP A 50 9.20 -12.32 -3.97
N ALA A 51 10.06 -11.72 -4.81
CA ALA A 51 11.46 -12.12 -4.97
C ALA A 51 12.37 -10.96 -5.39
N PRO A 52 13.67 -10.99 -5.06
CA PRO A 52 14.65 -10.02 -5.55
C PRO A 52 14.69 -9.96 -7.07
N GLY A 53 14.56 -8.76 -7.65
CA GLY A 53 14.59 -8.54 -9.10
C GLY A 53 13.30 -8.91 -9.83
N ALA A 54 12.27 -9.38 -9.12
CA ALA A 54 10.94 -9.55 -9.69
C ALA A 54 10.25 -8.19 -9.92
N ARG A 55 9.15 -8.21 -10.69
CA ARG A 55 8.23 -7.08 -10.73
C ARG A 55 7.47 -6.99 -9.38
N PRO A 56 6.96 -5.80 -9.02
CA PRO A 56 6.09 -5.69 -7.86
C PRO A 56 4.90 -6.65 -7.97
N SER A 57 4.62 -7.41 -6.91
CA SER A 57 3.46 -8.30 -6.78
C SER A 57 2.26 -7.59 -6.17
N GLY A 58 2.49 -6.48 -5.47
CA GLY A 58 1.44 -5.60 -4.97
C GLY A 58 1.93 -4.19 -4.67
N ILE A 59 0.99 -3.30 -4.41
CA ILE A 59 1.21 -1.89 -4.12
C ILE A 59 0.38 -1.51 -2.90
N LEU A 60 0.97 -0.77 -1.97
CA LEU A 60 0.21 -0.01 -0.97
C LEU A 60 0.14 1.44 -1.41
N GLU A 61 -1.06 2.00 -1.46
CA GLU A 61 -1.28 3.40 -1.79
C GLU A 61 -1.81 4.14 -0.57
N ILE A 62 -1.21 5.30 -0.27
CA ILE A 62 -1.47 6.04 0.96
C ILE A 62 -1.63 7.53 0.66
N ALA A 63 -2.77 8.10 1.03
CA ALA A 63 -2.95 9.53 1.22
C ALA A 63 -2.70 9.89 2.70
N LEU A 64 -1.67 10.68 2.99
CA LEU A 64 -1.33 11.10 4.36
C LEU A 64 -1.50 12.62 4.53
N ASN A 65 -2.32 13.02 5.52
CA ASN A 65 -2.37 14.38 6.03
C ASN A 65 -1.60 14.45 7.36
N ARG A 66 -0.39 15.00 7.31
CA ARG A 66 0.51 15.08 8.47
C ARG A 66 0.03 16.05 9.54
N GLU A 67 -0.63 17.13 9.15
CA GLU A 67 -1.14 18.15 10.09
C GLU A 67 -2.26 17.59 10.95
N GLN A 68 -3.15 16.81 10.33
CA GLN A 68 -4.27 16.16 10.99
C GLN A 68 -3.93 14.76 11.54
N ARG A 69 -2.69 14.29 11.35
CA ARG A 69 -2.20 12.95 11.76
C ARG A 69 -3.11 11.79 11.33
N ARG A 70 -3.65 11.87 10.12
CA ARG A 70 -4.56 10.88 9.56
C ARG A 70 -4.13 10.47 8.18
N ALA A 71 -4.36 9.21 7.86
CA ALA A 71 -4.10 8.65 6.54
C ALA A 71 -5.26 7.77 6.10
N CYS A 72 -5.44 7.71 4.78
CA CYS A 72 -6.28 6.76 4.10
C CYS A 72 -5.40 5.94 3.17
N GLY A 73 -5.63 4.64 3.07
CA GLY A 73 -4.87 3.82 2.12
C GLY A 73 -5.53 2.51 1.77
N VAL A 74 -5.01 1.91 0.70
CA VAL A 74 -5.46 0.63 0.15
C VAL A 74 -4.25 -0.26 -0.19
N TYR A 75 -4.53 -1.54 -0.39
CA TYR A 75 -3.62 -2.48 -1.02
C TYR A 75 -4.19 -2.94 -2.37
N GLU A 76 -3.31 -3.03 -3.35
CA GLU A 76 -3.59 -3.47 -4.71
C GLU A 76 -2.66 -4.62 -5.12
N CYS A 77 -3.19 -5.64 -5.78
CA CYS A 77 -2.39 -6.72 -6.35
C CYS A 77 -3.00 -7.28 -7.64
N GLU A 78 -2.17 -7.83 -8.51
CA GLU A 78 -2.65 -8.56 -9.69
C GLU A 78 -3.24 -9.92 -9.28
N ALA A 79 -4.48 -10.20 -9.66
CA ALA A 79 -5.07 -11.52 -9.48
C ALA A 79 -4.36 -12.54 -10.39
N SER A 80 -3.62 -13.47 -9.79
CA SER A 80 -3.03 -14.61 -10.50
C SER A 80 -4.09 -15.67 -10.78
N GLY A 81 -5.02 -15.40 -11.70
CA GLY A 81 -6.04 -16.36 -12.15
C GLY A 81 -5.70 -16.98 -13.50
N THR A 82 -5.99 -18.28 -13.70
CA THR A 82 -5.79 -19.04 -14.96
C THR A 82 -6.71 -18.59 -16.11
N ALA A 83 -7.24 -17.38 -16.08
CA ALA A 83 -8.13 -16.87 -17.10
C ALA A 83 -7.33 -16.49 -18.35
N SER A 84 -7.53 -17.29 -19.40
CA SER A 84 -7.23 -17.01 -20.79
C SER A 84 -7.14 -15.50 -21.11
N ARG A 85 -5.91 -14.99 -21.22
CA ARG A 85 -5.50 -13.94 -22.18
C ARG A 85 -6.57 -12.87 -22.44
N ARG A 86 -6.86 -11.97 -21.50
CA ARG A 86 -7.15 -10.54 -21.81
C ARG A 86 -7.41 -9.56 -20.66
N GLU A 87 -7.57 -9.97 -19.42
CA GLU A 87 -7.88 -9.01 -18.34
C GLU A 87 -7.04 -9.34 -17.11
N HIS A 88 -5.97 -8.56 -16.89
CA HIS A 88 -5.28 -8.55 -15.60
C HIS A 88 -6.24 -7.89 -14.60
N ALA A 89 -7.00 -8.68 -13.85
CA ALA A 89 -7.87 -8.15 -12.81
C ALA A 89 -6.98 -7.66 -11.65
N VAL A 90 -7.04 -6.37 -11.35
CA VAL A 90 -6.45 -5.80 -10.14
C VAL A 90 -7.44 -6.01 -9.00
N LEU A 91 -6.99 -6.64 -7.93
CA LEU A 91 -7.73 -6.73 -6.67
C LEU A 91 -7.30 -5.58 -5.79
N THR A 92 -8.28 -4.85 -5.26
CA THR A 92 -8.07 -3.70 -4.38
C THR A 92 -8.86 -3.91 -3.10
N THR A 93 -8.24 -3.65 -1.95
CA THR A 93 -8.96 -3.64 -0.67
C THR A 93 -9.82 -2.39 -0.52
N ASP A 94 -10.85 -2.44 0.32
CA ASP A 94 -11.56 -1.22 0.70
C ASP A 94 -10.61 -0.19 1.35
N PRO A 95 -10.80 1.12 1.10
CA PRO A 95 -10.05 2.17 1.78
C PRO A 95 -10.09 2.04 3.30
N VAL A 96 -8.93 2.23 3.92
CA VAL A 96 -8.77 2.13 5.37
C VAL A 96 -8.30 3.47 5.92
N TRP A 97 -9.05 4.01 6.88
CA TRP A 97 -8.65 5.17 7.66
C TRP A 97 -7.88 4.75 8.91
N PHE A 98 -6.77 5.43 9.17
CA PHE A 98 -5.93 5.19 10.34
C PHE A 98 -5.14 6.45 10.75
N ALA A 99 -4.61 6.45 11.96
CA ALA A 99 -3.75 7.52 12.46
C ALA A 99 -2.31 7.27 12.07
N ALA A 100 -1.63 8.31 11.56
CA ALA A 100 -0.20 8.27 11.27
C ALA A 100 0.36 9.69 11.15
N SER A 101 1.61 9.89 11.53
CA SER A 101 2.30 11.19 11.44
C SER A 101 3.40 11.21 10.38
N THR A 102 3.93 10.05 10.01
CA THR A 102 4.98 9.91 9.00
C THR A 102 4.59 8.91 7.90
N PRO A 103 5.14 9.00 6.69
CA PRO A 103 4.86 8.02 5.63
C PRO A 103 5.27 6.60 6.01
N GLN A 104 6.39 6.44 6.73
CA GLN A 104 6.86 5.11 7.15
C GLN A 104 5.95 4.50 8.22
N GLU A 105 5.51 5.31 9.18
CA GLU A 105 4.52 4.89 10.16
C GLU A 105 3.21 4.52 9.48
N ALA A 106 2.74 5.33 8.52
CA ALA A 106 1.51 5.07 7.78
C ALA A 106 1.57 3.73 7.04
N ALA A 107 2.69 3.43 6.38
CA ALA A 107 2.92 2.15 5.73
C ALA A 107 2.84 0.96 6.70
N ASN A 108 3.52 1.07 7.84
CA ASN A 108 3.54 0.00 8.84
C ASN A 108 2.14 -0.23 9.43
N VAL A 109 1.40 0.84 9.73
CA VAL A 109 0.03 0.76 10.29
C VAL A 109 -0.93 0.17 9.28
N LEU A 110 -0.89 0.60 8.02
CA LEU A 110 -1.74 0.04 6.96
C LEU A 110 -1.48 -1.46 6.79
N PHE A 111 -0.21 -1.85 6.67
CA PHE A 111 0.16 -3.27 6.55
C PHE A 111 -0.39 -4.09 7.72
N GLN A 112 -0.15 -3.65 8.96
CA GLN A 112 -0.63 -4.37 10.14
C GLN A 112 -2.16 -4.47 10.15
N THR A 113 -2.87 -3.37 9.80
CA THR A 113 -4.33 -3.36 9.75
C THR A 113 -4.88 -4.37 8.74
N LEU A 114 -4.21 -4.53 7.60
CA LEU A 114 -4.60 -5.51 6.58
C LEU A 114 -4.32 -6.95 7.03
N VAL A 115 -3.19 -7.19 7.69
CA VAL A 115 -2.86 -8.50 8.28
C VAL A 115 -3.88 -8.90 9.34
N ASP A 116 -4.25 -7.97 10.22
CA ASP A 116 -5.23 -8.22 11.29
C ASP A 116 -6.60 -8.59 10.70
N ARG A 117 -7.06 -7.86 9.67
CA ARG A 117 -8.31 -8.16 8.96
C ARG A 117 -8.29 -9.52 8.25
N ALA A 118 -7.15 -9.93 7.73
CA ALA A 118 -7.02 -11.21 7.05
C ALA A 118 -7.07 -12.40 8.03
N ALA A 119 -6.62 -12.21 9.27
CA ALA A 119 -6.68 -13.24 10.31
C ALA A 119 -8.11 -13.48 10.85
N ASP A 120 -9.00 -12.51 10.68
CA ASP A 120 -10.41 -12.59 11.09
C ASP A 120 -11.33 -13.28 10.05
N LEU A 121 -10.79 -13.72 8.91
CA LEU A 121 -11.48 -14.44 7.83
C LEU A 121 -11.29 -15.96 7.93
#